data_AF-A0A839N900-F1
#
_entry.id   AF-A0A839N900-F1
#
_cell.length_a   1.000
_cell.length_b   1.000
_cell.length_c   1.000
_cell.angle_alpha   90.00
_cell.angle_beta   90.00
_cell.angle_gamma   90.00
#
_symmetry.space_group_name_H-M   'P 1'
#
loop_
_entity.id
_entity.type
_entity.pdbx_description
1 polymer ?
#
loop_
_entity_poly.entity_id
_entity_poly.type
_entity_poly.pdbx_seq_one_letter_code
_entity_poly.pdbx_strand_id
1 'polypeptide(L)'
;MALVFNIFLHALLVLSMLAFLIALLLMAFRTDDGTERLRRCLALFAGAMVVIGAQASGVSFAIFTTSSLAHARGASAAAHIFAVLVPAAAGVGLGYYFVRVYRRSEVFGLRMLCFVGMLALAAFAEVYASATHTSGVFLDAAALPNLSFVVGLVLVFIFGEGQGDHKIAADALRTLSRRRAKQQGSVDADQSAFAQEPDRGSAQRPPRDPFEF
;
A
#
# COMPACT_ATOMS: atom_id res chain seq x y z
N MET A 1 25.51 5.24 28.02
CA MET A 1 24.88 5.96 26.89
C MET A 1 24.71 5.06 25.66
N ALA A 2 25.78 4.41 25.16
CA ALA A 2 25.71 3.55 23.97
C ALA A 2 24.70 2.38 24.08
N LEU A 3 24.56 1.76 25.25
CA LEU A 3 23.61 0.66 25.47
C LEU A 3 22.15 1.10 25.34
N VAL A 4 21.77 2.23 25.95
CA VAL A 4 20.41 2.78 25.88
C VAL A 4 20.07 3.17 24.43
N PHE A 5 21.03 3.80 23.73
CA PHE A 5 20.88 4.12 22.32
C PHE A 5 20.65 2.86 21.45
N ASN A 6 21.37 1.78 21.72
CA ASN A 6 21.22 0.53 20.99
C ASN A 6 19.86 -0.14 21.21
N ILE A 7 19.41 -0.19 22.47
CA ILE A 7 18.06 -0.69 22.81
C ILE A 7 17.00 0.12 22.07
N PHE A 8 17.13 1.44 22.06
CA PHE A 8 16.20 2.33 21.35
C PHE A 8 16.20 2.06 19.84
N LEU A 9 17.39 1.84 19.24
CA LEU A 9 17.52 1.51 17.82
C LEU A 9 16.84 0.17 17.50
N HIS A 10 17.08 -0.89 18.28
CA HIS A 10 16.39 -2.16 18.12
C HIS A 10 14.87 -2.00 18.22
N ALA A 11 14.38 -1.23 19.20
CA ALA A 11 12.96 -0.99 19.39
C ALA A 11 12.35 -0.26 18.18
N LEU A 12 12.99 0.80 17.68
CA LEU A 12 12.53 1.51 16.49
C LEU A 12 12.49 0.62 15.26
N LEU A 13 13.51 -0.23 15.08
CA LEU A 13 13.63 -1.13 13.95
C LEU A 13 12.50 -2.16 13.96
N VAL A 14 12.31 -2.85 15.09
CA VAL A 14 11.23 -3.84 15.26
C VAL A 14 9.86 -3.17 15.09
N LEU A 15 9.65 -1.99 15.66
CA LEU A 15 8.40 -1.25 15.54
C LEU A 15 8.13 -0.85 14.08
N SER A 16 9.15 -0.40 13.35
CA SER A 16 9.01 -0.03 11.93
C SER A 16 8.66 -1.23 11.05
N MET A 17 9.26 -2.40 11.29
CA MET A 17 8.94 -3.63 10.58
C MET A 17 7.52 -4.08 10.88
N LEU A 18 7.10 -4.01 12.14
CA LEU A 18 5.74 -4.34 12.55
C LEU A 18 4.72 -3.39 11.94
N ALA A 19 4.99 -2.08 11.95
CA ALA A 19 4.15 -1.07 11.32
C ALA A 19 4.03 -1.32 9.81
N PHE A 20 5.13 -1.67 9.14
CA PHE A 20 5.11 -2.02 7.72
C PHE A 20 4.29 -3.28 7.44
N LEU A 21 4.45 -4.32 8.26
CA LEU A 21 3.65 -5.54 8.17
C LEU A 21 2.16 -5.23 8.33
N ILE A 22 1.78 -4.45 9.36
CA ILE A 22 0.40 -4.05 9.60
C ILE A 22 -0.14 -3.26 8.39
N ALA A 23 0.63 -2.33 7.83
CA ALA A 23 0.23 -1.58 6.64
C ALA A 23 -0.03 -2.51 5.44
N LEU A 24 0.83 -3.49 5.19
CA LEU A 24 0.65 -4.48 4.12
C LEU A 24 -0.61 -5.34 4.36
N LEU A 25 -0.84 -5.79 5.59
CA LEU A 25 -2.04 -6.56 5.94
C LEU A 25 -3.30 -5.71 5.75
N LEU A 26 -3.31 -4.46 6.22
CA LEU A 26 -4.43 -3.54 6.00
C LEU A 26 -4.70 -3.34 4.51
N MET A 27 -3.66 -3.15 3.68
CA MET A 27 -3.82 -3.05 2.22
C MET A 27 -4.38 -4.32 1.58
N ALA A 28 -3.96 -5.49 2.06
CA ALA A 28 -4.46 -6.77 1.58
C ALA A 28 -5.95 -6.99 1.94
N PHE A 29 -6.37 -6.53 3.13
CA PHE A 29 -7.72 -6.73 3.65
C PHE A 29 -8.71 -5.60 3.32
N ARG A 30 -8.25 -4.42 2.89
CA ARG A 30 -9.09 -3.26 2.50
C ARG A 30 -9.71 -3.43 1.11
N THR A 31 -10.45 -4.51 0.89
CA THR A 31 -11.26 -4.73 -0.33
C THR A 31 -12.51 -5.54 -0.02
N ASP A 32 -13.64 -5.14 -0.60
CA ASP A 32 -14.92 -5.81 -0.39
C ASP A 32 -15.05 -7.10 -1.21
N ASP A 33 -14.25 -7.26 -2.28
CA ASP A 33 -14.23 -8.45 -3.11
C ASP A 33 -13.37 -9.55 -2.46
N GLY A 34 -14.03 -10.62 -2.02
CA GLY A 34 -13.39 -11.77 -1.40
C GLY A 34 -12.35 -12.45 -2.29
N THR A 35 -12.55 -12.45 -3.62
CA THR A 35 -11.60 -13.05 -4.56
C THR A 35 -10.35 -12.19 -4.72
N GLU A 36 -10.51 -10.86 -4.70
CA GLU A 36 -9.38 -9.92 -4.75
C GLU A 36 -8.55 -10.00 -3.46
N ARG A 37 -9.22 -10.04 -2.31
CA ARG A 37 -8.58 -10.24 -1.02
C ARG A 37 -7.73 -11.52 -1.00
N LEU A 38 -8.28 -12.63 -1.48
CA LEU A 38 -7.54 -13.89 -1.58
C LEU A 38 -6.29 -13.73 -2.47
N ARG A 39 -6.40 -13.07 -3.62
CA ARG A 39 -5.25 -12.83 -4.51
C ARG A 39 -4.18 -11.96 -3.85
N ARG A 40 -4.55 -10.93 -3.08
CA ARG A 40 -3.60 -10.10 -2.32
C ARG A 40 -2.91 -10.90 -1.21
N CYS A 41 -3.65 -11.75 -0.49
CA CYS A 41 -3.07 -12.65 0.50
C CYS A 41 -2.11 -13.67 -0.13
N LEU A 42 -2.46 -14.24 -1.29
CA LEU A 42 -1.56 -15.12 -2.05
C LEU A 42 -0.31 -14.38 -2.53
N ALA A 43 -0.43 -13.11 -2.91
CA ALA A 43 0.71 -12.28 -3.27
C ALA A 43 1.64 -12.05 -2.07
N LEU A 44 1.11 -11.72 -0.88
CA LEU A 44 1.91 -11.65 0.35
C LEU A 44 2.62 -12.98 0.60
N PHE A 45 1.89 -14.09 0.62
CA PHE A 45 2.44 -15.41 0.88
C PHE A 45 3.54 -15.79 -0.12
N ALA A 46 3.33 -15.54 -1.41
CA ALA A 46 4.33 -15.77 -2.45
C ALA A 46 5.60 -14.95 -2.21
N GLY A 47 5.47 -13.68 -1.79
CA GLY A 47 6.61 -12.83 -1.45
C GLY A 47 7.45 -13.41 -0.30
N ALA A 48 6.80 -13.92 0.74
CA ALA A 48 7.48 -14.58 1.86
C ALA A 48 8.15 -15.91 1.41
N MET A 49 7.45 -16.72 0.62
CA MET A 49 7.95 -18.00 0.12
C MET A 49 9.18 -17.86 -0.77
N VAL A 50 9.32 -16.75 -1.52
CA VAL A 50 10.54 -16.48 -2.31
C VAL A 50 11.76 -16.35 -1.41
N VAL A 51 11.63 -15.66 -0.27
CA VAL A 51 12.74 -15.49 0.68
C VAL A 51 13.07 -16.82 1.37
N ILE A 52 12.04 -17.55 1.84
CA ILE A 52 12.24 -18.88 2.44
C ILE A 52 12.88 -19.85 1.44
N GLY A 53 12.44 -19.83 0.18
CA GLY A 53 12.99 -20.66 -0.88
C GLY A 53 14.45 -20.31 -1.21
N ALA A 54 14.80 -19.02 -1.20
CA ALA A 54 16.20 -18.58 -1.35
C ALA A 54 17.07 -19.08 -0.19
N GLN A 55 16.57 -18.99 1.05
CA GLN A 55 17.29 -19.53 2.21
C GLN A 55 17.45 -21.05 2.12
N ALA A 56 16.42 -21.76 1.70
CA ALA A 56 16.44 -23.22 1.54
C ALA A 56 17.43 -23.69 0.46
N SER A 57 17.72 -22.86 -0.54
CA SER A 57 18.75 -23.15 -1.56
C SER A 57 20.17 -22.75 -1.13
N GLY A 58 20.35 -22.29 0.11
CA GLY A 58 21.63 -21.84 0.64
C GLY A 58 22.01 -20.41 0.24
N VAL A 59 21.12 -19.68 -0.45
CA VAL A 59 21.31 -18.27 -0.80
C VAL A 59 20.72 -17.40 0.31
N SER A 60 21.56 -16.96 1.24
CA SER A 60 21.16 -15.99 2.27
C SER A 60 21.46 -14.56 1.82
N PHE A 61 20.41 -13.75 1.71
CA PHE A 61 20.54 -12.31 1.46
C PHE A 61 21.32 -11.62 2.57
N ALA A 62 21.17 -12.08 3.81
CA ALA A 62 21.91 -11.53 4.94
C ALA A 62 23.41 -11.82 4.84
N ILE A 63 23.80 -13.06 4.50
CA ILE A 63 25.21 -13.42 4.29
C ILE A 63 25.80 -12.62 3.13
N PHE A 64 25.09 -12.55 2.00
CA PHE A 64 25.55 -11.78 0.84
C PHE A 64 25.74 -10.28 1.18
N THR A 65 24.77 -9.68 1.87
CA THR A 65 24.82 -8.26 2.23
C THR A 65 25.94 -7.96 3.22
N THR A 66 26.08 -8.77 4.28
CA THR A 66 27.11 -8.58 5.30
C THR A 66 28.52 -8.85 4.76
N SER A 67 28.71 -9.90 3.95
CA SER A 67 29.98 -10.20 3.29
C SER A 67 30.40 -9.12 2.29
N SER A 68 29.44 -8.57 1.54
CA SER A 68 29.66 -7.43 0.64
C SER A 68 30.07 -6.17 1.43
N LEU A 69 29.44 -5.90 2.58
CA LEU A 69 29.80 -4.78 3.44
C LEU A 69 31.20 -4.94 4.06
N ALA A 70 31.56 -6.16 4.47
CA ALA A 70 32.87 -6.46 5.06
C ALA A 70 34.00 -6.25 4.05
N HIS A 71 33.81 -6.68 2.79
CA HIS A 71 34.80 -6.51 1.72
C HIS A 71 34.87 -5.08 1.16
N ALA A 72 33.83 -4.27 1.36
CA ALA A 72 33.81 -2.90 0.86
C ALA A 72 34.92 -2.01 1.48
N ARG A 73 35.46 -2.34 2.67
CA ARG A 73 36.44 -1.50 3.39
C ARG A 73 37.79 -1.31 2.68
N GLY A 74 38.13 -2.14 1.70
CA GLY A 74 39.37 -2.04 0.92
C GLY A 74 39.17 -1.52 -0.52
N ALA A 75 37.96 -1.10 -0.88
CA ALA A 75 37.62 -0.75 -2.26
C ALA A 75 38.05 0.68 -2.61
N SER A 76 38.30 0.95 -3.90
CA SER A 76 38.63 2.30 -4.36
C SER A 76 37.45 3.26 -4.17
N ALA A 77 37.72 4.57 -4.07
CA ALA A 77 36.66 5.59 -3.94
C ALA A 77 35.58 5.48 -5.03
N ALA A 78 35.98 5.12 -6.26
CA ALA A 78 35.04 4.87 -7.35
C ALA A 78 34.09 3.69 -7.07
N ALA A 79 34.61 2.59 -6.52
CA ALA A 79 33.79 1.42 -6.18
C ALA A 79 32.74 1.74 -5.10
N HIS A 80 33.08 2.58 -4.12
CA HIS A 80 32.12 3.06 -3.12
C HIS A 80 30.99 3.89 -3.74
N ILE A 81 31.31 4.78 -4.69
CA ILE A 81 30.31 5.59 -5.40
C ILE A 81 29.35 4.68 -6.17
N PHE A 82 29.86 3.70 -6.91
CA PHE A 82 29.02 2.74 -7.63
C PHE A 82 28.18 1.86 -6.70
N ALA A 83 28.74 1.43 -5.58
CA ALA A 83 28.02 0.64 -4.58
C ALA A 83 26.83 1.38 -3.96
N VAL A 84 26.83 2.73 -3.97
CA VAL A 84 25.70 3.55 -3.51
C VAL A 84 24.76 3.91 -4.68
N LEU A 85 25.31 4.35 -5.82
CA LEU A 85 24.52 4.81 -6.95
C LEU A 85 23.69 3.70 -7.59
N VAL A 86 24.23 2.49 -7.72
CA VAL A 86 23.51 1.39 -8.41
C VAL A 86 22.26 0.98 -7.61
N PRO A 87 22.34 0.68 -6.29
CA PRO A 87 21.14 0.40 -5.51
C PRO A 87 20.18 1.58 -5.43
N ALA A 88 20.69 2.82 -5.33
CA ALA A 88 19.84 4.01 -5.30
C ALA A 88 19.06 4.19 -6.62
N ALA A 89 19.73 4.07 -7.77
CA ALA A 89 19.10 4.13 -9.09
C ALA A 89 18.11 2.99 -9.30
N ALA A 90 18.44 1.78 -8.85
CA ALA A 90 17.51 0.65 -8.86
C ALA A 90 16.27 0.92 -8.01
N GLY A 91 16.43 1.47 -6.80
CA GLY A 91 15.33 1.86 -5.92
C GLY A 91 14.42 2.91 -6.54
N VAL A 92 14.99 3.97 -7.14
CA VAL A 92 14.23 5.01 -7.86
C VAL A 92 13.50 4.43 -9.06
N GLY A 93 14.16 3.57 -9.86
CA GLY A 93 13.57 2.91 -11.01
C GLY A 93 12.40 2.00 -10.62
N LEU A 94 12.56 1.22 -9.56
CA LEU A 94 11.53 0.34 -9.02
C LEU A 94 10.34 1.16 -8.48
N GLY A 95 10.61 2.25 -7.75
CA GLY A 95 9.60 3.17 -7.26
C GLY A 95 8.81 3.83 -8.40
N TYR A 96 9.49 4.34 -9.43
CA TYR A 96 8.85 4.89 -10.62
C TYR A 96 7.99 3.84 -11.34
N TYR A 97 8.50 2.61 -11.46
CA TYR A 97 7.75 1.50 -12.05
C TYR A 97 6.48 1.21 -11.26
N PHE A 98 6.54 1.12 -9.93
CA PHE A 98 5.35 0.91 -9.10
C PHE A 98 4.32 2.02 -9.27
N VAL A 99 4.74 3.28 -9.21
CA VAL A 99 3.83 4.41 -9.41
C VAL A 99 3.18 4.35 -10.79
N ARG A 100 3.95 4.03 -11.83
CA ARG A 100 3.44 3.90 -13.20
C ARG A 100 2.43 2.76 -13.33
N VAL A 101 2.73 1.60 -12.74
CA VAL A 101 1.84 0.42 -12.76
C VAL A 101 0.57 0.69 -11.96
N TYR A 102 0.69 1.27 -10.77
CA TYR A 102 -0.44 1.65 -9.92
C TYR A 102 -1.39 2.62 -10.64
N ARG A 103 -0.85 3.61 -11.35
CA ARG A 103 -1.65 4.53 -12.17
C ARG A 103 -2.38 3.87 -13.35
N ARG A 104 -1.86 2.75 -13.88
CA ARG A 104 -2.47 2.04 -15.00
C ARG A 104 -3.54 1.05 -14.55
N SER A 105 -3.33 0.39 -13.42
CA SER A 105 -4.29 -0.52 -12.80
C SER A 105 -4.04 -0.58 -11.30
N GLU A 106 -4.96 0.00 -10.53
CA GLU A 106 -4.89 0.02 -9.06
C GLU A 106 -4.88 -1.39 -8.48
N VAL A 107 -5.72 -2.29 -9.02
CA VAL A 107 -5.84 -3.68 -8.60
C VAL A 107 -4.52 -4.42 -8.79
N PHE A 108 -3.90 -4.33 -9.97
CA PHE A 108 -2.63 -5.00 -10.23
C PHE A 108 -1.49 -4.36 -9.43
N GLY A 109 -1.47 -3.03 -9.31
CA GLY A 109 -0.50 -2.30 -8.50
C GLY A 109 -0.51 -2.73 -7.04
N LEU A 110 -1.69 -2.85 -6.42
CA LEU A 110 -1.83 -3.31 -5.04
C LEU A 110 -1.36 -4.75 -4.84
N ARG A 111 -1.66 -5.66 -5.76
CA ARG A 111 -1.17 -7.05 -5.69
C ARG A 111 0.35 -7.10 -5.77
N MET A 112 0.93 -6.35 -6.70
CA MET A 112 2.39 -6.26 -6.87
C MET A 112 3.06 -5.64 -5.63
N LEU A 113 2.44 -4.60 -5.05
CA LEU A 113 2.89 -3.96 -3.81
C LEU A 113 2.85 -4.93 -2.63
N CYS A 114 1.80 -5.74 -2.51
CA CYS A 114 1.72 -6.79 -1.49
C CYS A 114 2.86 -7.80 -1.66
N PHE A 115 3.07 -8.30 -2.89
CA PHE A 115 4.13 -9.25 -3.19
C PHE A 115 5.52 -8.70 -2.86
N VAL A 116 5.89 -7.55 -3.42
CA VAL A 116 7.22 -6.96 -3.21
C VAL A 116 7.39 -6.43 -1.79
N GLY A 117 6.32 -5.90 -1.18
CA GLY A 117 6.32 -5.48 0.22
C GLY A 117 6.63 -6.63 1.16
N MET A 118 5.98 -7.79 0.98
CA MET A 118 6.25 -8.96 1.83
C MET A 118 7.63 -9.55 1.57
N LEU A 119 8.08 -9.58 0.31
CA LEU A 119 9.44 -9.99 -0.05
C LEU A 119 10.48 -9.11 0.66
N ALA A 120 10.31 -7.79 0.60
CA ALA A 120 11.20 -6.84 1.27
C ALA A 120 11.16 -7.02 2.80
N LEU A 121 9.97 -7.14 3.40
CA LEU A 121 9.83 -7.36 4.85
C LEU A 121 10.53 -8.64 5.30
N ALA A 122 10.35 -9.75 4.58
CA ALA A 122 10.99 -11.02 4.90
C ALA A 122 12.53 -10.94 4.76
N ALA A 123 13.03 -10.28 3.71
CA ALA A 123 14.46 -10.05 3.53
C ALA A 123 15.04 -9.17 4.66
N PHE A 124 14.34 -8.10 5.07
CA PHE A 124 14.75 -7.27 6.20
C PHE A 124 14.73 -8.04 7.52
N ALA A 125 13.72 -8.88 7.74
CA ALA A 125 13.65 -9.74 8.91
C ALA A 125 14.84 -10.70 8.99
N GLU A 126 15.23 -11.30 7.86
CA GLU A 126 16.41 -12.16 7.78
C GLU A 126 17.69 -11.39 8.12
N VAL A 127 17.91 -10.22 7.51
CA VAL A 127 19.09 -9.38 7.76
C VAL A 127 19.14 -8.97 9.24
N TYR A 128 18.01 -8.56 9.81
CA TYR A 128 17.91 -8.22 11.23
C TYR A 128 18.21 -9.42 12.15
N ALA A 129 17.63 -10.59 11.87
CA ALA A 129 17.86 -11.80 12.65
C ALA A 129 19.33 -12.23 12.61
N SER A 130 19.94 -12.22 11.42
CA SER A 130 21.35 -12.55 11.23
C SER A 130 22.30 -11.55 11.90
N ALA A 131 22.01 -10.25 11.80
CA ALA A 131 22.79 -9.21 12.47
C ALA A 131 22.72 -9.33 14.00
N THR A 132 21.52 -9.61 14.54
CA THR A 132 21.32 -9.78 15.99
C THR A 132 22.00 -11.06 16.50
N HIS A 133 21.96 -12.14 15.72
CA HIS A 133 22.62 -13.40 16.09
C HIS A 133 24.15 -13.30 16.09
N THR A 134 24.73 -12.52 15.17
CA THR A 134 26.20 -12.41 15.01
C THR A 134 26.83 -11.34 15.90
N SER A 135 26.16 -10.22 16.15
CA SER A 135 26.73 -9.05 16.85
C SER A 135 26.14 -8.81 18.25
N GLY A 136 25.15 -9.61 18.68
CA GLY A 136 24.44 -9.40 19.93
C GLY A 136 23.66 -8.08 19.94
N VAL A 137 23.65 -7.38 21.09
CA VAL A 137 22.95 -6.09 21.28
C VAL A 137 23.70 -4.92 20.61
N PHE A 138 24.86 -5.15 19.98
CA PHE A 138 25.61 -4.09 19.31
C PHE A 138 25.35 -4.10 17.80
N LEU A 139 24.35 -3.31 17.38
CA LEU A 139 24.10 -2.98 15.97
C LEU A 139 25.22 -2.09 15.42
N ASP A 140 26.29 -2.70 14.89
CA ASP A 140 27.33 -2.00 14.13
C ASP A 140 26.86 -1.80 12.66
N ALA A 141 27.78 -1.56 11.71
CA ALA A 141 27.48 -1.33 10.29
C ALA A 141 26.48 -2.30 9.61
N ALA A 142 26.29 -3.51 10.16
CA ALA A 142 25.26 -4.47 9.71
C ALA A 142 23.81 -3.96 9.87
N ALA A 143 23.59 -2.94 10.70
CA ALA A 143 22.28 -2.31 10.91
C ALA A 143 21.89 -1.30 9.82
N LEU A 144 22.86 -0.89 8.98
CA LEU A 144 22.66 0.15 7.97
C LEU A 144 21.47 -0.11 7.02
N PRO A 145 21.24 -1.33 6.50
CA PRO A 145 20.08 -1.61 5.64
C PRO A 145 18.74 -1.41 6.36
N ASN A 146 18.67 -1.74 7.64
CA ASN A 146 17.44 -1.58 8.41
C ASN A 146 17.21 -0.12 8.82
N LEU A 147 18.28 0.63 9.09
CA LEU A 147 18.22 2.07 9.34
C LEU A 147 17.73 2.85 8.12
N SER A 148 18.24 2.52 6.92
CA SER A 148 17.78 3.17 5.69
C SER A 148 16.31 2.87 5.39
N PHE A 149 15.85 1.66 5.73
CA PHE A 149 14.43 1.31 5.69
C PHE A 149 13.59 2.16 6.65
N VAL A 150 13.99 2.29 7.92
CA VAL A 150 13.31 3.14 8.92
C VAL A 150 13.23 4.58 8.42
N VAL A 151 14.33 5.13 7.93
CA VAL A 151 14.38 6.50 7.38
C VAL A 151 13.44 6.63 6.19
N GLY A 152 13.44 5.66 5.27
CA GLY A 152 12.52 5.64 4.13
C GLY A 152 11.06 5.62 4.57
N LEU A 153 10.72 4.81 5.58
CA LEU A 153 9.37 4.71 6.13
C LEU A 153 8.93 6.02 6.79
N VAL A 154 9.84 6.66 7.56
CA VAL A 154 9.60 7.98 8.14
C VAL A 154 9.38 9.03 7.06
N LEU A 155 10.18 9.04 6.00
CA LEU A 155 10.00 9.96 4.86
C LEU A 155 8.65 9.74 4.17
N VAL A 156 8.22 8.49 3.99
CA VAL A 156 6.89 8.16 3.44
C VAL A 156 5.78 8.68 4.35
N PHE A 157 5.91 8.58 5.67
CA PHE A 157 4.92 9.16 6.58
C PHE A 157 4.90 10.69 6.51
N ILE A 158 6.06 11.35 6.50
CA ILE A 158 6.16 12.81 6.46
C ILE A 158 5.64 13.39 5.14
N PHE A 159 5.95 12.75 4.01
CA PHE A 159 5.63 13.26 2.68
C PHE A 159 4.42 12.58 2.01
N GLY A 160 3.89 11.50 2.58
CA GLY A 160 2.81 10.70 2.02
C GLY A 160 1.42 11.30 2.21
N GLU A 161 1.22 12.15 3.21
CA GLU A 161 -0.04 12.85 3.45
C GLU A 161 -0.08 14.17 2.68
N GLY A 162 -0.75 14.20 1.51
CA GLY A 162 -0.91 15.47 0.80
C GLY A 162 -1.85 15.53 -0.42
N GLN A 163 -2.30 14.43 -1.02
CA GLN A 163 -3.07 14.53 -2.29
C GLN A 163 -4.40 13.77 -2.35
N GLY A 164 -4.70 12.86 -1.42
CA GLY A 164 -5.92 12.04 -1.46
C GLY A 164 -7.15 12.67 -0.81
N ASP A 165 -7.02 13.16 0.42
CA ASP A 165 -8.19 13.52 1.23
C ASP A 165 -8.91 14.78 0.75
N HIS A 166 -8.19 15.75 0.20
CA HIS A 166 -8.82 16.94 -0.37
C HIS A 166 -9.64 16.66 -1.63
N LYS A 167 -9.25 15.66 -2.45
CA LYS A 167 -10.00 15.32 -3.67
C LYS A 167 -11.25 14.52 -3.34
N ILE A 168 -11.15 13.57 -2.39
CA ILE A 168 -12.30 12.79 -1.93
C ILE A 168 -13.33 13.70 -1.24
N ALA A 169 -12.88 14.65 -0.41
CA ALA A 169 -13.77 15.64 0.21
C ALA A 169 -14.41 16.58 -0.83
N ALA A 170 -13.64 17.04 -1.83
CA ALA A 170 -14.16 17.91 -2.89
C ALA A 170 -15.18 17.20 -3.80
N ASP A 171 -14.96 15.93 -4.13
CA ASP A 171 -15.89 15.13 -4.94
C ASP A 171 -17.14 14.72 -4.15
N ALA A 172 -17.01 14.46 -2.84
CA ALA A 172 -18.17 14.27 -1.95
C ALA A 172 -19.02 15.55 -1.85
N LEU A 173 -18.39 16.72 -1.70
CA LEU A 173 -19.09 18.01 -1.69
C LEU A 173 -19.79 18.30 -3.04
N ARG A 174 -19.15 17.98 -4.17
CA ARG A 174 -19.75 18.15 -5.50
C ARG A 174 -20.92 17.20 -5.77
N THR A 175 -20.85 15.98 -5.27
CA THR A 175 -21.96 15.02 -5.42
C THR A 175 -23.14 15.41 -4.54
N LEU A 176 -22.90 15.91 -3.33
CA LEU A 176 -23.95 16.46 -2.47
C LEU A 176 -24.58 17.73 -3.06
N SER A 177 -23.79 18.66 -3.61
CA SER A 177 -24.33 19.88 -4.21
C SER A 177 -25.19 19.60 -5.45
N ARG A 178 -24.80 18.63 -6.29
CA ARG A 178 -25.60 18.18 -7.44
C ARG A 178 -26.91 17.50 -7.03
N ARG A 179 -26.91 16.69 -5.97
CA ARG A 179 -28.14 16.08 -5.44
C ARG A 179 -29.09 17.15 -4.92
N ARG A 180 -28.58 18.15 -4.21
CA ARG A 180 -29.40 19.27 -3.70
C ARG A 180 -30.02 20.08 -4.84
N ALA A 181 -29.26 20.40 -5.89
CA ALA A 181 -29.76 21.11 -7.06
C ALA A 181 -30.87 20.33 -7.80
N LYS A 182 -30.72 19.01 -7.96
CA LYS A 182 -31.76 18.16 -8.57
C LYS A 182 -33.02 18.06 -7.72
N GLN A 183 -32.87 17.97 -6.40
CA GLN A 183 -34.00 17.84 -5.49
C GLN A 183 -34.81 19.15 -5.38
N GLN A 184 -34.13 20.29 -5.54
CA GLN A 184 -34.80 21.59 -5.55
C GLN A 184 -35.57 21.82 -6.86
N GLY A 185 -35.00 21.40 -8.01
CA GLY A 185 -35.71 21.47 -9.29
C GLY A 185 -36.90 20.51 -9.42
N SER A 186 -36.90 19.37 -8.72
CA SER A 186 -38.05 18.45 -8.73
C SER A 186 -39.23 18.95 -7.88
N VAL A 187 -38.97 19.70 -6.81
CA VAL A 187 -40.03 20.26 -5.95
C VAL A 187 -40.79 21.38 -6.69
N ASP A 188 -40.10 22.20 -7.47
CA ASP A 188 -40.72 23.26 -8.26
C ASP A 188 -41.50 22.71 -9.48
N ALA A 189 -41.05 21.57 -10.04
CA ALA A 189 -41.75 20.89 -11.14
C ALA A 189 -43.06 20.21 -10.67
N ASP A 190 -43.08 19.63 -9.47
CA ASP A 190 -44.30 19.01 -8.91
C ASP A 190 -45.33 20.07 -8.50
N GLN A 191 -44.90 21.23 -7.99
CA GLN A 191 -45.81 22.34 -7.68
C GLN A 191 -46.45 22.98 -8.92
N SER A 192 -45.75 22.99 -10.05
CA SER A 192 -46.30 23.48 -11.32
C SER A 192 -47.21 22.46 -12.03
N ALA A 193 -46.98 21.15 -11.81
CA ALA A 193 -47.86 20.09 -12.33
C ALA A 193 -49.21 20.03 -11.61
N PHE A 194 -49.26 20.26 -10.29
CA PHE A 194 -50.51 20.29 -9.52
C PHE A 194 -51.41 21.51 -9.80
N ALA A 195 -50.88 22.57 -10.42
CA ALA A 195 -51.67 23.76 -10.78
C ALA A 195 -52.39 23.63 -12.15
N GLN A 196 -52.13 22.56 -12.91
CA GLN A 196 -52.75 22.28 -14.21
C GLN A 196 -53.34 20.86 -14.23
N GLU A 197 -54.29 20.57 -13.35
CA GLU A 197 -55.19 19.45 -13.54
C GLU A 197 -56.50 19.97 -14.14
N PRO A 198 -56.65 19.97 -15.49
CA PRO A 198 -57.93 20.26 -16.11
C PRO A 198 -58.89 19.12 -15.76
N ASP A 199 -60.02 19.51 -15.19
CA ASP A 199 -61.23 18.73 -14.91
C ASP A 199 -61.52 17.68 -16.00
N ARG A 200 -60.94 16.48 -15.83
CA ARG A 200 -61.20 15.32 -16.70
C ARG A 200 -62.43 14.62 -16.16
N GLY A 201 -63.58 15.15 -16.56
CA GLY A 201 -64.87 14.49 -16.42
C GLY A 201 -64.80 13.03 -16.89
N SER A 202 -65.10 12.13 -15.95
CA SER A 202 -65.86 10.88 -16.15
C SER A 202 -65.56 10.10 -17.43
N ALA A 203 -64.36 9.51 -17.53
CA ALA A 203 -64.14 8.39 -18.45
C ALA A 203 -64.80 7.13 -17.88
N GLN A 204 -65.93 6.77 -18.49
CA GLN A 204 -66.75 5.60 -18.24
C GLN A 204 -65.89 4.33 -18.37
N ARG A 205 -65.80 3.53 -17.28
CA ARG A 205 -65.07 2.26 -17.30
C ARG A 205 -65.74 1.28 -18.28
N PRO A 206 -64.99 0.66 -19.20
CA PRO A 206 -65.52 -0.42 -20.00
C PRO A 206 -65.87 -1.63 -19.11
N PRO A 207 -66.90 -2.41 -19.49
CA PRO A 207 -67.35 -3.57 -18.75
C PRO A 207 -66.24 -4.62 -18.69
N ARG A 208 -66.11 -5.23 -17.50
CA ARG A 208 -65.19 -6.33 -17.23
C ARG A 208 -65.71 -7.59 -17.93
N ASP A 209 -64.91 -8.16 -18.82
CA ASP A 209 -65.24 -9.42 -19.47
C ASP A 209 -65.16 -10.58 -18.45
N PRO A 210 -66.24 -11.38 -18.28
CA PRO A 210 -66.30 -12.43 -17.27
C PRO A 210 -65.63 -13.76 -17.67
N PHE A 211 -64.82 -13.80 -18.73
CA PHE A 211 -64.30 -15.05 -19.30
C PHE A 211 -62.77 -15.14 -19.47
N GLU A 212 -61.99 -14.27 -18.83
CA GLU A 212 -60.54 -14.52 -18.69
C GLU A 212 -60.29 -15.51 -17.54
N PHE A 213 -60.11 -16.78 -17.91
CA PHE A 213 -59.61 -17.87 -17.05
C PHE A 213 -58.10 -18.06 -17.26
#